data_AF-A0A924EGN6-F1
#
_entry.id   AF-A0A924EGN6-F1
#
_cell.length_a   1.000
_cell.length_b   1.000
_cell.length_c   1.000
_cell.angle_alpha   90.00
_cell.angle_beta   90.00
_cell.angle_gamma   90.00
#
_symmetry.space_group_name_H-M   'P 1'
#
loop_
_entity.id
_entity.type
_entity.pdbx_description
1 polymer ?
#
loop_
_entity_poly.entity_id
_entity_poly.type
_entity_poly.pdbx_seq_one_letter_code
_entity_poly.pdbx_strand_id
1 'polypeptide(L)'
;MNRNDLPAALAVMQQITSAEQPYEGYMTGDPFFARILSASTELMLGAFPDAKHITKAEYIKQLLALQQKEKRLKGNERARVCIQIASAYYQMSYYGEYWVMNRIYWSANDAPDEISAFNDNYFGCSLAKQWFEKAVMYAANEQTASLSAFMARYCGKLHQRYLETVKKKGYW
;
A
#
# COMPACT_ATOMS: atom_id res chain seq x y z
N MET A 1 3.05 -12.35 14.62
CA MET A 1 4.34 -12.18 13.93
C MET A 1 4.06 -11.99 12.44
N ASN A 2 3.60 -10.81 12.01
CA ASN A 2 3.44 -10.51 10.58
C ASN A 2 4.69 -9.74 10.12
N ARG A 3 5.75 -10.50 9.82
CA ARG A 3 6.92 -9.97 9.13
C ARG A 3 6.46 -9.78 7.69
N ASN A 4 6.56 -8.58 7.15
CA ASN A 4 6.34 -8.25 5.74
C ASN A 4 7.31 -9.03 4.82
N ASP A 5 7.18 -10.35 4.82
CA ASP A 5 8.07 -11.35 4.22
C ASP A 5 7.51 -11.70 2.85
N LEU A 6 7.67 -10.73 1.94
CA LEU A 6 7.21 -10.85 0.57
C LEU A 6 7.78 -12.09 -0.15
N PRO A 7 9.04 -12.51 0.06
CA PRO A 7 9.54 -13.76 -0.51
C PRO A 7 8.76 -14.99 -0.05
N ALA A 8 8.50 -15.14 1.25
CA ALA A 8 7.70 -16.25 1.76
C ALA A 8 6.26 -16.20 1.22
N ALA A 9 5.66 -15.01 1.17
CA ALA A 9 4.32 -14.82 0.61
C ALA A 9 4.26 -15.19 -0.87
N LEU A 10 5.26 -14.82 -1.67
CA LEU A 10 5.33 -15.18 -3.09
C LEU A 10 5.43 -16.69 -3.27
N ALA A 11 6.25 -17.37 -2.46
CA ALA A 11 6.42 -18.82 -2.54
C ALA A 11 5.11 -19.57 -2.29
N VAL A 12 4.28 -19.10 -1.35
CA VAL A 12 2.94 -19.65 -1.11
C VAL A 12 2.00 -19.37 -2.28
N MET A 13 1.95 -18.12 -2.76
CA MET A 13 1.02 -17.73 -3.83
C MET A 13 1.32 -18.44 -5.16
N GLN A 14 2.58 -18.80 -5.43
CA GLN A 14 2.97 -19.55 -6.61
C GLN A 14 2.50 -21.01 -6.62
N GLN A 15 2.08 -21.55 -5.46
CA GLN A 15 1.53 -22.90 -5.36
C GLN A 15 0.03 -22.95 -5.69
N ILE A 16 -0.66 -21.81 -5.72
CA ILE A 16 -2.10 -21.72 -5.98
C ILE A 16 -2.32 -21.68 -7.49
N THR A 17 -3.17 -22.57 -8.02
CA THR A 17 -3.47 -22.62 -9.45
C THR A 17 -4.52 -21.57 -9.86
N SER A 18 -4.60 -21.21 -11.14
CA SER A 18 -5.49 -20.15 -11.63
C SER A 18 -6.98 -20.43 -11.45
N ALA A 19 -7.38 -21.69 -11.30
CA ALA A 19 -8.77 -22.09 -11.07
C ALA A 19 -9.30 -21.70 -9.67
N GLU A 20 -8.44 -21.24 -8.76
CA GLU A 20 -8.72 -21.03 -7.34
C GLU A 20 -8.54 -19.57 -6.90
N GLN A 21 -8.71 -18.60 -7.80
CA GLN A 21 -8.57 -17.17 -7.47
C GLN A 21 -9.95 -16.49 -7.30
N PRO A 22 -10.71 -16.75 -6.22
CA PRO A 22 -12.08 -16.23 -6.03
C PRO A 22 -12.14 -14.70 -5.84
N TYR A 23 -10.99 -14.02 -5.88
CA TYR A 23 -10.86 -12.59 -5.62
C TYR A 23 -10.38 -11.76 -6.82
N GLU A 24 -10.26 -12.35 -8.02
CA GLU A 24 -9.81 -11.61 -9.22
C GLU A 24 -10.66 -10.37 -9.52
N GLY A 25 -11.97 -10.45 -9.26
CA GLY A 25 -12.90 -9.32 -9.45
C GLY A 25 -12.67 -8.12 -8.52
N TYR A 26 -11.92 -8.29 -7.42
CA TYR A 26 -11.62 -7.21 -6.47
C TYR A 26 -10.28 -6.52 -6.77
N MET A 27 -9.43 -7.11 -7.60
CA MET A 27 -8.09 -6.59 -7.93
C MET A 27 -8.11 -5.87 -9.29
N THR A 28 -8.77 -4.73 -9.32
CA THR A 28 -8.88 -3.87 -10.52
C THR A 28 -8.11 -2.56 -10.33
N GLY A 29 -7.52 -2.03 -11.41
CA GLY A 29 -6.75 -0.77 -11.38
C GLY A 29 -5.23 -0.96 -11.39
N ASP A 30 -4.48 0.11 -11.08
CA ASP A 30 -3.03 0.06 -10.89
C ASP A 30 -2.72 0.03 -9.38
N PRO A 31 -2.20 -1.08 -8.84
CA PRO A 31 -1.89 -1.17 -7.41
C PRO A 31 -0.71 -0.30 -6.98
N PHE A 32 0.12 0.16 -7.92
CA PHE A 32 1.30 0.98 -7.67
C PHE A 32 1.01 2.48 -7.82
N PHE A 33 -0.28 2.84 -7.94
CA PHE A 33 -0.76 4.21 -7.98
C PHE A 33 -1.91 4.41 -6.99
N ALA A 34 -1.68 5.17 -5.91
CA ALA A 34 -2.73 5.49 -4.96
C ALA A 34 -3.62 6.60 -5.54
N ARG A 35 -4.91 6.32 -5.74
CA ARG A 35 -5.89 7.29 -6.30
C ARG A 35 -5.99 8.60 -5.51
N ILE A 36 -5.65 8.61 -4.22
CA ILE A 36 -5.57 9.85 -3.42
C ILE A 36 -4.56 10.86 -4.00
N LEU A 37 -3.55 10.40 -4.75
CA LEU A 37 -2.57 11.24 -5.42
C LEU A 37 -3.11 11.97 -6.67
N SER A 38 -4.34 11.66 -7.12
CA SER A 38 -4.91 12.19 -8.37
C SER A 38 -5.58 13.57 -8.24
N ALA A 39 -5.51 14.23 -7.08
CA ALA A 39 -6.10 15.56 -6.89
C ALA A 39 -5.36 16.69 -7.64
N SER A 40 -4.17 16.45 -8.19
CA SER A 40 -3.51 17.38 -9.11
C SER A 40 -3.81 17.01 -10.57
N THR A 41 -4.42 17.92 -11.30
CA THR A 41 -4.95 17.79 -12.67
C THR A 41 -3.93 17.32 -13.71
N GLU A 42 -2.62 17.50 -13.49
CA GLU A 42 -1.56 17.00 -14.39
C GLU A 42 -1.30 15.50 -14.28
N LEU A 43 -1.58 14.87 -13.13
CA LEU A 43 -1.44 13.42 -12.95
C LEU A 43 -2.64 12.62 -13.51
N MET A 44 -3.71 13.30 -13.92
CA MET A 44 -4.85 12.70 -14.63
C MET A 44 -4.65 12.63 -16.16
N LEU A 45 -3.67 13.36 -16.72
CA LEU A 45 -3.44 13.42 -18.17
C LEU A 45 -2.50 12.34 -18.70
N GLY A 46 -1.85 11.57 -17.82
CA GLY A 46 -1.27 10.28 -18.20
C GLY A 46 -2.41 9.27 -18.28
N ALA A 47 -2.83 8.94 -19.49
CA ALA A 47 -3.82 7.89 -19.78
C ALA A 47 -3.78 6.78 -18.72
N PHE A 48 -4.89 6.61 -17.99
CA PHE A 48 -5.05 5.47 -17.09
C PHE A 48 -4.78 4.22 -17.93
N PRO A 49 -3.67 3.49 -17.71
CA PRO A 49 -3.43 2.29 -18.49
C PRO A 49 -4.61 1.36 -18.27
N ASP A 50 -5.09 0.73 -19.35
CA ASP A 50 -6.18 -0.26 -19.32
C ASP A 50 -6.11 -1.08 -18.04
N ALA A 51 -7.23 -1.19 -17.31
CA ALA A 51 -7.28 -1.85 -16.01
C ALA A 51 -6.56 -3.20 -16.08
N LYS A 52 -5.32 -3.26 -15.56
CA LYS A 52 -4.52 -4.47 -15.60
C LYS A 52 -5.00 -5.35 -14.48
N HIS A 53 -5.70 -6.41 -14.85
CA HIS A 53 -5.92 -7.52 -13.93
C HIS A 53 -4.56 -8.11 -13.57
N ILE A 54 -4.27 -8.12 -12.27
CA ILE A 54 -3.02 -8.63 -11.72
C ILE A 54 -3.36 -9.62 -10.62
N THR A 55 -2.74 -10.79 -10.66
CA THR A 55 -2.87 -11.80 -9.61
C THR A 55 -2.12 -11.38 -8.34
N LYS A 56 -2.44 -11.99 -7.19
CA LYS A 56 -1.71 -11.74 -5.93
C LYS A 56 -0.21 -12.06 -6.07
N ALA A 57 0.13 -13.12 -6.81
CA ALA A 57 1.52 -13.51 -7.06
C ALA A 57 2.26 -12.46 -7.88
N GLU A 58 1.65 -11.95 -8.95
CA GLU A 58 2.23 -10.89 -9.77
C GLU A 58 2.37 -9.58 -9.00
N TYR A 59 1.40 -9.24 -8.16
CA TYR A 59 1.46 -8.09 -7.27
C TYR A 59 2.71 -8.16 -6.38
N ILE A 60 2.89 -9.26 -5.67
CA ILE A 60 4.02 -9.46 -4.75
C ILE A 60 5.34 -9.46 -5.52
N LYS A 61 5.38 -10.11 -6.69
CA LYS A 61 6.55 -10.14 -7.57
C LYS A 61 6.96 -8.73 -8.02
N GLN A 62 6.00 -7.90 -8.43
CA GLN A 62 6.26 -6.52 -8.83
C GLN A 62 6.72 -5.66 -7.64
N LEU A 63 6.09 -5.81 -6.48
CA LEU A 63 6.48 -5.10 -5.26
C LEU A 63 7.93 -5.46 -4.85
N LEU A 64 8.30 -6.74 -4.92
CA LEU A 64 9.68 -7.20 -4.71
C LEU A 64 10.65 -6.60 -5.73
N ALA A 65 10.28 -6.57 -7.01
CA ALA A 65 11.09 -5.98 -8.06
C ALA A 65 11.33 -4.49 -7.82
N LEU A 66 10.30 -3.74 -7.38
CA LEU A 66 10.43 -2.34 -7.01
C LEU A 66 11.35 -2.15 -5.80
N GLN A 67 11.25 -2.98 -4.77
CA GLN A 67 12.16 -2.93 -3.61
C GLN A 67 13.63 -3.18 -4.01
N GLN A 68 13.89 -4.05 -4.98
CA GLN A 68 15.26 -4.24 -5.50
C GLN A 68 15.70 -3.08 -6.40
N LYS A 69 14.79 -2.53 -7.20
CA LYS A 69 15.03 -1.37 -8.06
C LYS A 69 15.41 -0.14 -7.23
N GLU A 70 14.68 0.12 -6.14
CA GLU A 70 14.92 1.23 -5.22
C GLU A 70 16.38 1.29 -4.73
N LYS A 71 16.97 0.14 -4.40
CA LYS A 71 18.35 0.04 -3.89
C LYS A 71 19.41 0.48 -4.91
N ARG A 72 19.08 0.48 -6.20
CA ARG A 72 20.00 0.79 -7.31
C ARG A 72 19.86 2.22 -7.81
N LEU A 73 18.74 2.88 -7.49
CA LEU A 73 18.43 4.23 -7.96
C LEU A 73 18.91 5.30 -6.98
N LYS A 74 18.94 6.55 -7.44
CA LYS A 74 19.28 7.72 -6.64
C LYS A 74 18.33 8.89 -6.95
N GLY A 75 18.31 9.87 -6.05
CA GLY A 75 17.54 11.11 -6.19
C GLY A 75 16.07 10.89 -6.55
N ASN A 76 15.56 11.70 -7.48
CA ASN A 76 14.15 11.70 -7.87
C ASN A 76 13.65 10.35 -8.41
N GLU A 77 14.48 9.57 -9.09
CA GLU A 77 14.06 8.25 -9.59
C GLU A 77 13.84 7.27 -8.44
N ARG A 78 14.70 7.31 -7.41
CA ARG A 78 14.53 6.54 -6.19
C ARG A 78 13.27 6.97 -5.45
N ALA A 79 13.02 8.28 -5.33
CA ALA A 79 11.82 8.82 -4.71
C ALA A 79 10.54 8.32 -5.41
N ARG A 80 10.50 8.35 -6.75
CA ARG A 80 9.37 7.82 -7.55
C ARG A 80 9.11 6.35 -7.28
N VAL A 81 10.17 5.52 -7.23
CA VAL A 81 10.01 4.10 -6.88
C VAL A 81 9.53 3.91 -5.44
N CYS A 82 10.00 4.72 -4.48
CA CYS A 82 9.47 4.70 -3.12
C CYS A 82 7.97 5.05 -3.08
N ILE A 83 7.50 6.01 -3.88
CA ILE A 83 6.07 6.35 -4.00
C ILE A 83 5.26 5.17 -4.55
N GLN A 84 5.77 4.45 -5.54
CA GLN A 84 5.10 3.26 -6.09
C GLN A 84 5.00 2.15 -5.03
N ILE A 85 6.07 1.90 -4.28
CA ILE A 85 6.08 0.94 -3.17
C ILE A 85 5.09 1.37 -2.07
N ALA A 86 5.10 2.66 -1.71
CA ALA A 86 4.20 3.22 -0.71
C ALA A 86 2.72 3.08 -1.14
N SER A 87 2.44 3.37 -2.41
CA SER A 87 1.12 3.24 -3.01
C SER A 87 0.63 1.80 -2.98
N ALA A 88 1.49 0.82 -3.27
CA ALA A 88 1.17 -0.59 -3.12
C ALA A 88 0.75 -0.93 -1.67
N TYR A 89 1.58 -0.58 -0.69
CA TYR A 89 1.22 -0.84 0.71
C TYR A 89 -0.05 -0.11 1.15
N TYR A 90 -0.31 1.09 0.63
CA TYR A 90 -1.57 1.80 0.88
C TYR A 90 -2.75 1.05 0.26
N GLN A 91 -2.62 0.58 -0.98
CA GLN A 91 -3.66 -0.17 -1.67
C GLN A 91 -3.98 -1.50 -0.97
N MET A 92 -3.03 -2.11 -0.25
CA MET A 92 -3.27 -3.30 0.57
C MET A 92 -3.95 -3.01 1.92
N SER A 93 -4.05 -1.73 2.33
CA SER A 93 -4.66 -1.34 3.61
C SER A 93 -6.19 -1.42 3.56
N TYR A 94 -6.83 -1.20 4.71
CA TYR A 94 -8.28 -1.09 4.84
C TYR A 94 -8.89 -0.03 3.91
N TYR A 95 -8.12 1.00 3.54
CA TYR A 95 -8.56 2.13 2.72
C TYR A 95 -8.23 1.98 1.23
N GLY A 96 -7.59 0.88 0.85
CA GLY A 96 -7.11 0.63 -0.50
C GLY A 96 -7.97 -0.36 -1.27
N GLU A 97 -7.87 -0.34 -2.59
CA GLU A 97 -8.64 -1.23 -3.48
C GLU A 97 -8.15 -2.69 -3.43
N TYR A 98 -6.90 -2.90 -3.01
CA TYR A 98 -6.24 -4.21 -2.95
C TYR A 98 -6.21 -4.77 -1.51
N TRP A 99 -7.17 -4.41 -0.66
CA TRP A 99 -7.29 -4.90 0.73
C TRP A 99 -7.29 -6.44 0.81
N VAL A 100 -7.73 -7.10 -0.25
CA VAL A 100 -7.81 -8.56 -0.37
C VAL A 100 -6.45 -9.25 -0.35
N MET A 101 -5.37 -8.48 -0.51
CA MET A 101 -4.01 -8.96 -0.31
C MET A 101 -3.73 -9.33 1.15
N ASN A 102 -4.45 -8.72 2.11
CA ASN A 102 -4.26 -8.94 3.54
C ASN A 102 -5.38 -9.73 4.21
N ARG A 103 -6.61 -9.69 3.69
CA ARG A 103 -7.78 -10.36 4.30
C ARG A 103 -8.66 -11.01 3.23
N ILE A 104 -9.38 -12.05 3.64
CA ILE A 104 -10.38 -12.72 2.79
C ILE A 104 -11.73 -11.98 2.73
N TYR A 105 -11.96 -11.06 3.68
CA TYR A 105 -13.19 -10.29 3.80
C TYR A 105 -12.89 -8.84 4.21
N TRP A 106 -13.77 -7.93 3.80
CA TRP A 106 -13.75 -6.51 4.14
C TRP A 106 -15.18 -6.01 4.31
N SER A 107 -15.39 -5.19 5.34
CA SER A 107 -16.63 -4.46 5.56
C SER A 107 -16.33 -3.02 5.94
N ALA A 108 -17.18 -2.08 5.50
CA ALA A 108 -17.11 -0.68 5.90
C ALA A 108 -17.27 -0.47 7.43
N ASN A 109 -17.83 -1.46 8.13
CA ASN A 109 -18.00 -1.47 9.58
C ASN A 109 -16.90 -2.24 10.32
N ASP A 110 -15.90 -2.78 9.60
CA ASP A 110 -14.76 -3.42 10.26
C ASP A 110 -14.03 -2.39 11.10
N ALA A 111 -13.75 -2.77 12.34
CA ALA A 111 -13.03 -1.93 13.27
C ALA A 111 -11.93 -2.75 13.94
N PRO A 112 -10.75 -2.14 14.15
CA PRO A 112 -9.66 -2.78 14.86
C PRO A 112 -10.12 -3.22 16.26
N ASP A 113 -9.63 -4.35 16.71
CA ASP A 113 -9.91 -4.99 17.99
C ASP A 113 -8.69 -4.98 18.91
N GLU A 114 -7.47 -5.01 18.33
CA GLU A 114 -6.22 -4.99 19.06
C GLU A 114 -5.14 -4.11 18.43
N ILE A 115 -4.14 -3.76 19.25
CA ILE A 115 -2.87 -3.19 18.76
C ILE A 115 -1.96 -4.33 18.32
N SER A 116 -1.67 -4.40 17.01
CA SER A 116 -0.81 -5.45 16.48
C SER A 116 -0.10 -5.00 15.20
N ALA A 117 1.05 -5.60 14.88
CA ALA A 117 1.79 -5.27 13.66
C ALA A 117 0.98 -5.50 12.37
N PHE A 118 -0.01 -6.40 12.39
CA PHE A 118 -0.95 -6.55 11.28
C PHE A 118 -1.87 -5.33 11.19
N ASN A 119 -2.54 -4.97 12.28
CA ASN A 119 -3.49 -3.86 12.31
C ASN A 119 -2.80 -2.49 12.12
N ASP A 120 -1.55 -2.34 12.58
CA ASP A 120 -0.70 -1.17 12.29
C ASP A 120 -0.54 -0.92 10.78
N ASN A 121 -0.48 -1.99 9.99
CA ASN A 121 -0.34 -1.90 8.54
C ASN A 121 -1.69 -1.80 7.84
N TYR A 122 -2.63 -2.66 8.24
CA TYR A 122 -3.93 -2.76 7.61
C TYR A 122 -4.83 -1.57 7.94
N PHE A 123 -5.06 -1.25 9.21
CA PHE A 123 -5.86 -0.09 9.63
C PHE A 123 -5.00 1.17 9.80
N GLY A 124 -3.72 1.03 10.15
CA GLY A 124 -2.85 2.18 10.42
C GLY A 124 -2.01 2.68 9.24
N CYS A 125 -1.96 1.96 8.11
CA CYS A 125 -1.13 2.30 6.95
C CYS A 125 0.37 2.50 7.26
N SER A 126 0.90 1.84 8.31
CA SER A 126 2.26 2.09 8.81
C SER A 126 3.36 1.86 7.77
N LEU A 127 3.31 0.76 7.02
CA LEU A 127 4.28 0.50 5.95
C LEU A 127 4.21 1.55 4.84
N ALA A 128 3.00 1.95 4.42
CA ALA A 128 2.84 2.99 3.41
C ALA A 128 3.47 4.31 3.88
N LYS A 129 3.20 4.72 5.12
CA LYS A 129 3.81 5.90 5.74
C LYS A 129 5.33 5.86 5.67
N GLN A 130 5.96 4.77 6.08
CA GLN A 130 7.42 4.63 6.07
C GLN A 130 8.01 4.80 4.67
N TRP A 131 7.35 4.26 3.64
CA TRP A 131 7.81 4.40 2.27
C TRP A 131 7.58 5.79 1.69
N PHE A 132 6.48 6.46 2.05
CA PHE A 132 6.29 7.87 1.71
C PHE A 132 7.32 8.77 2.39
N GLU A 133 7.68 8.51 3.66
CA GLU A 133 8.75 9.24 4.35
C GLU A 133 10.11 9.04 3.67
N LYS A 134 10.43 7.83 3.22
CA LYS A 134 11.61 7.57 2.37
C LYS A 134 11.56 8.36 1.06
N ALA A 135 10.40 8.44 0.43
CA ALA A 135 10.23 9.22 -0.80
C ALA A 135 10.53 10.71 -0.56
N VAL A 136 10.07 11.29 0.56
CA VAL A 136 10.42 12.66 0.95
C VAL A 136 11.93 12.84 1.06
N MET A 137 12.63 11.91 1.71
CA MET A 137 14.08 12.00 1.90
C MET A 137 14.88 11.97 0.58
N TYR A 138 14.38 11.29 -0.45
CA TYR A 138 15.08 11.16 -1.73
C TYR A 138 14.62 12.16 -2.80
N ALA A 139 13.50 12.84 -2.56
CA ALA A 139 12.96 13.82 -3.50
C ALA A 139 13.88 15.04 -3.58
N ALA A 140 14.31 15.37 -4.79
CA ALA A 140 15.07 16.58 -5.11
C ALA A 140 14.17 17.71 -5.64
N ASN A 141 12.94 17.42 -6.09
CA ASN A 141 11.95 18.44 -6.45
C ASN A 141 10.88 18.59 -5.36
N GLU A 142 10.42 19.82 -5.19
CA GLU A 142 9.47 20.20 -4.13
C GLU A 142 8.10 19.55 -4.31
N GLN A 143 7.64 19.35 -5.55
CA GLN A 143 6.34 18.72 -5.80
C GLN A 143 6.29 17.28 -5.27
N THR A 144 7.31 16.47 -5.59
CA THR A 144 7.43 15.08 -5.15
C THR A 144 7.57 14.99 -3.64
N ALA A 145 8.37 15.89 -3.04
CA ALA A 145 8.53 15.97 -1.59
C ALA A 145 7.22 16.33 -0.88
N SER A 146 6.52 17.35 -1.37
CA SER A 146 5.26 17.84 -0.79
C SER A 146 4.15 16.79 -0.86
N LEU A 147 3.99 16.14 -2.03
CA LEU A 147 3.01 15.08 -2.21
C LEU A 147 3.29 13.88 -1.31
N SER A 148 4.56 13.46 -1.22
CA SER A 148 4.97 12.35 -0.36
C SER A 148 4.78 12.68 1.12
N ALA A 149 5.11 13.91 1.53
CA ALA A 149 4.92 14.38 2.90
C ALA A 149 3.44 14.45 3.28
N PHE A 150 2.59 14.91 2.37
CA PHE A 150 1.14 14.90 2.54
C PHE A 150 0.63 13.48 2.79
N MET A 151 1.04 12.52 1.95
CA MET A 151 0.62 11.12 2.10
C MET A 151 1.16 10.46 3.37
N ALA A 152 2.41 10.73 3.75
CA ALA A 152 2.98 10.25 5.01
C ALA A 152 2.17 10.78 6.21
N ARG A 153 1.81 12.07 6.20
CA ARG A 153 0.98 12.68 7.24
C ARG A 153 -0.44 12.12 7.24
N TYR A 154 -1.03 11.90 6.07
CA TYR A 154 -2.34 11.29 5.93
C TYR A 154 -2.37 9.89 6.55
N CYS A 155 -1.41 9.03 6.19
CA CYS A 155 -1.25 7.71 6.80
C CYS A 155 -1.04 7.82 8.32
N GLY A 156 -0.28 8.81 8.80
CA GLY A 156 -0.11 9.07 10.23
C GLY A 156 -1.42 9.39 10.96
N LYS A 157 -2.32 10.16 10.34
CA LYS A 157 -3.66 10.42 10.90
C LYS A 157 -4.50 9.14 10.96
N LEU A 158 -4.42 8.28 9.94
CA LEU A 158 -5.11 6.99 9.93
C LEU A 158 -4.61 6.08 11.05
N HIS A 159 -3.29 6.02 11.26
CA HIS A 159 -2.66 5.31 12.39
C HIS A 159 -3.18 5.81 13.74
N GLN A 160 -3.19 7.14 13.95
CA GLN A 160 -3.71 7.71 15.19
C GLN A 160 -5.18 7.32 15.44
N ARG A 161 -6.03 7.45 14.42
CA ARG A 161 -7.45 7.05 14.51
C ARG A 161 -7.61 5.57 14.84
N TYR A 162 -6.79 4.71 14.24
CA TYR A 162 -6.74 3.29 14.55
C TYR A 162 -6.45 3.06 16.04
N LEU A 163 -5.38 3.67 16.57
CA LEU A 163 -5.00 3.52 17.99
C LEU A 163 -6.08 4.03 18.94
N GLU A 164 -6.69 5.18 18.64
CA GLU A 164 -7.81 5.73 19.40
C GLU A 164 -9.02 4.80 19.41
N THR A 165 -9.30 4.13 18.29
CA THR A 165 -10.43 3.19 18.17
C THR A 165 -10.23 1.97 19.05
N VAL A 166 -9.03 1.38 19.07
CA VAL A 166 -8.72 0.26 19.95
C VAL A 166 -8.79 0.69 21.42
N LYS A 167 -8.20 1.85 21.75
CA LYS A 167 -8.22 2.38 23.12
C LYS A 167 -9.64 2.58 23.63
N LYS A 168 -10.57 3.10 22.82
CA LYS A 168 -11.98 3.27 23.20
C LYS A 168 -12.70 1.95 23.46
N LYS A 169 -12.35 0.87 22.76
CA LYS A 169 -12.92 -0.48 22.98
C LYS A 169 -12.39 -1.17 24.23
N GLY A 170 -11.16 -0.84 24.67
CA GLY A 170 -10.49 -1.45 25.82
C GLY A 170 -10.89 -0.90 27.20
N TYR A 171 -11.90 -0.03 27.29
CA TYR A 171 -12.48 0.40 28.56
C TYR A 171 -13.75 -0.40 28.87
N TRP A 172 -13.58 -1.46 29.66
CA TRP A 172 -14.60 -2.03 30.56
C TRP A 172 -13.95 -2.26 31.91
#